data_AF-A0A840HPS9-F1
#
_entry.id   AF-A0A840HPS9-F1
#
_cell.length_a   1.000
_cell.length_b   1.000
_cell.length_c   1.000
_cell.angle_alpha   90.00
_cell.angle_beta   90.00
_cell.angle_gamma   90.00
#
_symmetry.space_group_name_H-M   'P 1'
#
loop_
_entity.id
_entity.type
_entity.pdbx_description
1 polymer ?
#
loop_
_entity_poly.entity_id
_entity_poly.type
_entity_poly.pdbx_seq_one_letter_code
_entity_poly.pdbx_strand_id
1 'polypeptide(L)'
;MSTVASAIRRLWCRRFLALLVIIAVIAFIAVLTSPQLGATIEALEPPGLPEPVLVSEQVSLDQGWNAEDADRFHHKAQGTQTLPIPLSWFLALEAPQNSPFAMPFFERERFADNRYLLRFGFIKSAKSENNEYGLPIGFAYSPFQSIRGLARKDTAVGLTCAACHTGQLIFKDKRYVIEGGPAVTDLGQLTNALRAALAQTALSAKLPFFDGRFRRFAKRVLETEYSDLTRVQLSKELDGILGALVDQPAGIDVTEGFTRLDALNRIGNQVFALDNKR
;
A
#
# COMPACT_ATOMS: atom_id res chain seq x y z
N MET A 1 -32.48 13.59 61.61
CA MET A 1 -31.07 13.28 61.26
C MET A 1 -30.87 12.64 59.87
N SER A 2 -31.92 12.34 59.08
CA SER A 2 -31.79 11.62 57.79
C SER A 2 -31.49 12.50 56.56
N THR A 3 -31.74 13.81 56.63
CA THR A 3 -31.63 14.73 55.47
C THR A 3 -30.19 15.15 55.17
N VAL A 4 -29.39 15.45 56.20
CA VAL A 4 -27.99 15.90 56.08
C VAL A 4 -27.07 14.79 55.54
N ALA A 5 -27.23 13.55 56.02
CA ALA A 5 -26.47 12.40 55.52
C ALA A 5 -26.75 12.12 54.03
N SER A 6 -28.00 12.31 53.57
CA SER A 6 -28.36 12.14 52.16
C SER A 6 -27.77 13.25 51.28
N ALA A 7 -27.71 14.49 51.78
CA ALA A 7 -27.16 15.63 51.06
C ALA A 7 -25.63 15.51 50.90
N ILE A 8 -24.93 15.10 51.97
CA ILE A 8 -23.48 14.83 51.94
C ILE A 8 -23.17 13.69 50.96
N ARG A 9 -23.95 12.61 50.98
CA ARG A 9 -23.77 11.47 50.06
C ARG A 9 -23.96 11.87 48.59
N ARG A 10 -24.96 12.70 48.27
CA ARG A 10 -25.14 13.24 46.90
C ARG A 10 -23.98 14.14 46.47
N LEU A 11 -23.44 14.95 47.38
CA LEU A 11 -22.31 15.83 47.10
C LEU A 11 -21.02 15.04 46.82
N TRP A 12 -20.77 13.99 47.60
CA TRP A 12 -19.66 13.05 47.39
C TRP A 12 -19.82 12.27 46.08
N CYS A 13 -21.01 11.76 45.75
CA CYS A 13 -21.26 11.11 44.47
C CYS A 13 -21.03 12.06 43.29
N ARG A 14 -21.47 13.33 43.35
CA ARG A 14 -21.22 14.32 42.29
C ARG A 14 -19.74 14.65 42.13
N ARG A 15 -19.00 14.80 43.24
CA ARG A 15 -17.55 15.03 43.21
C ARG A 15 -16.78 13.83 42.67
N PHE A 16 -17.19 12.62 43.04
CA PHE A 16 -16.60 11.38 42.53
C PHE A 16 -16.87 11.21 41.03
N LEU A 17 -18.10 11.46 40.56
CA LEU A 17 -18.42 11.45 39.12
C LEU A 17 -17.63 12.52 38.35
N ALA A 18 -17.53 13.74 38.89
CA ALA A 18 -16.74 14.80 38.27
C ALA A 18 -15.25 14.42 38.18
N LEU A 19 -14.69 13.80 39.22
CA LEU A 19 -13.32 13.29 39.22
C LEU A 19 -13.13 12.19 38.16
N LEU A 20 -14.07 11.25 38.03
CA LEU A 20 -14.01 10.21 37.00
C LEU A 20 -14.07 10.80 35.58
N VAL A 21 -14.92 11.80 35.35
CA VAL A 21 -14.99 12.51 34.07
C VAL A 21 -13.67 13.23 33.78
N ILE A 22 -13.09 13.91 34.77
CA ILE A 22 -11.79 14.59 34.62
C ILE A 22 -10.68 13.58 34.31
N ILE A 23 -10.62 12.45 35.01
CA ILE A 23 -9.64 11.38 34.74
C ILE A 23 -9.84 10.82 33.33
N ALA A 24 -11.08 10.58 32.90
CA ALA A 24 -11.37 10.11 31.56
C ALA A 24 -10.94 11.12 30.49
N VAL A 25 -11.17 12.41 30.71
CA VAL A 25 -10.74 13.49 29.80
C VAL A 25 -9.22 13.60 29.76
N ILE A 26 -8.54 13.53 30.90
CA ILE A 26 -7.07 13.55 30.97
C ILE A 26 -6.50 12.33 30.25
N ALA A 27 -7.04 11.13 30.49
CA ALA A 27 -6.62 9.91 29.81
C ALA A 27 -6.86 9.99 28.29
N PHE A 28 -8.00 10.55 27.87
CA PHE A 28 -8.31 10.75 26.46
C PHE A 28 -7.35 11.73 25.79
N ILE A 29 -7.06 12.88 26.42
CA ILE A 29 -6.08 13.85 25.93
C ILE A 29 -4.69 13.20 25.87
N ALA A 30 -4.28 12.47 26.92
CA ALA A 30 -2.98 11.80 26.95
C ALA A 30 -2.82 10.78 25.82
N VAL A 31 -3.88 10.05 25.46
CA VAL A 31 -3.89 9.15 24.30
C VAL A 31 -3.79 9.93 22.99
N LEU A 32 -4.58 11.01 22.84
CA LEU A 32 -4.60 11.85 21.64
C LEU A 32 -3.25 12.55 21.38
N THR A 33 -2.53 12.92 22.43
CA THR A 33 -1.20 13.54 22.33
C THR A 33 -0.06 12.53 22.40
N SER A 34 -0.35 11.22 22.43
CA SER A 34 0.69 10.20 22.57
C SER A 34 1.52 10.08 21.27
N PRO A 35 2.86 9.98 21.37
CA PRO A 35 3.71 9.76 20.20
C PRO A 35 3.37 8.48 19.43
N GLN A 36 2.85 7.47 20.14
CA GLN A 36 2.41 6.20 19.56
C GLN A 36 1.21 6.41 18.64
N LEU A 37 0.22 7.22 19.04
CA LEU A 37 -0.91 7.54 18.18
C LEU A 37 -0.46 8.32 16.94
N GLY A 38 0.44 9.30 17.10
CA GLY A 38 1.03 10.05 15.99
C GLY A 38 1.69 9.12 14.97
N ALA A 39 2.58 8.24 15.41
CA ALA A 39 3.26 7.27 14.54
C ALA A 39 2.28 6.30 13.85
N THR A 40 1.20 5.89 14.52
CA THR A 40 0.17 5.04 13.90
C THR A 40 -0.62 5.79 12.84
N ILE A 41 -0.91 7.08 13.04
CA ILE A 41 -1.60 7.91 12.05
C ILE A 41 -0.70 8.14 10.84
N GLU A 42 0.57 8.47 11.08
CA GLU A 42 1.58 8.66 10.02
C GLU A 42 1.75 7.39 9.17
N ALA A 43 1.80 6.21 9.79
CA ALA A 43 1.87 4.94 9.07
C ALA A 43 0.62 4.63 8.21
N LEU A 44 -0.51 5.26 8.51
CA LEU A 44 -1.77 5.11 7.78
C LEU A 44 -1.96 6.17 6.71
N GLU A 45 -1.19 7.26 6.75
CA GLU A 45 -1.37 8.39 5.84
C GLU A 45 -0.76 8.08 4.47
N PRO A 46 -1.54 8.16 3.38
CA PRO A 46 -0.98 8.00 2.04
C PRO A 46 -0.15 9.22 1.62
N PRO A 47 0.81 9.04 0.70
CA PRO A 47 1.55 10.17 0.14
C PRO A 47 0.63 11.11 -0.65
N GLY A 48 0.99 12.39 -0.67
CA GLY A 48 0.34 13.41 -1.50
C GLY A 48 0.65 13.19 -2.98
N LEU A 49 -0.25 12.52 -3.70
CA LEU A 49 -0.07 12.15 -5.10
C LEU A 49 -0.75 13.13 -6.06
N PRO A 50 -0.16 13.43 -7.23
CA PRO A 50 -0.82 14.21 -8.27
C PRO A 50 -2.04 13.47 -8.84
N GLU A 51 -2.92 14.19 -9.52
CA GLU A 51 -3.97 13.56 -10.32
C GLU A 51 -3.36 12.75 -11.48
N PRO A 52 -3.96 11.62 -11.88
CA PRO A 52 -3.44 10.83 -12.98
C PRO A 52 -3.54 11.62 -14.30
N VAL A 53 -2.44 11.66 -15.06
CA VAL A 53 -2.45 12.29 -16.38
C VAL A 53 -3.12 11.34 -17.38
N LEU A 54 -4.39 11.63 -17.67
CA LEU A 54 -5.16 10.95 -18.70
C LEU A 54 -4.90 11.61 -20.05
N VAL A 55 -4.70 10.79 -21.08
CA VAL A 55 -4.48 11.20 -22.47
C VAL A 55 -5.49 10.49 -23.36
N SER A 56 -5.86 11.08 -24.49
CA SER A 56 -6.75 10.42 -25.46
C SER A 56 -6.05 9.31 -26.25
N GLU A 57 -4.73 9.39 -26.42
CA GLU A 57 -3.96 8.44 -27.23
C GLU A 57 -2.59 8.13 -26.60
N GLN A 58 -2.18 6.86 -26.69
CA GLN A 58 -0.81 6.41 -26.41
C GLN A 58 -0.16 5.98 -27.72
N VAL A 59 0.97 6.61 -28.05
CA VAL A 59 1.70 6.47 -29.30
C VAL A 59 2.98 5.67 -29.04
N SER A 60 3.08 4.52 -29.69
CA SER A 60 4.34 3.79 -29.81
C SER A 60 5.15 4.38 -30.96
N LEU A 61 6.37 4.81 -30.68
CA LEU A 61 7.30 5.35 -31.69
C LEU A 61 8.04 4.22 -32.41
N ASP A 62 8.42 4.43 -33.67
CA ASP A 62 9.36 3.56 -34.37
C ASP A 62 10.77 3.72 -33.79
N GLN A 63 11.13 2.81 -32.88
CA GLN A 63 12.37 2.82 -32.10
C GLN A 63 13.21 1.55 -32.35
N GLY A 64 12.91 0.80 -33.42
CA GLY A 64 13.53 -0.51 -33.69
C GLY A 64 13.03 -1.66 -32.80
N TRP A 65 12.00 -1.41 -31.98
CA TRP A 65 11.30 -2.44 -31.20
C TRP A 65 10.10 -2.96 -31.98
N ASN A 66 9.93 -4.28 -32.05
CA ASN A 66 8.64 -4.85 -32.40
C ASN A 66 7.74 -4.94 -31.14
N ALA A 67 6.43 -5.08 -31.34
CA ALA A 67 5.46 -5.06 -30.25
C ALA A 67 5.63 -6.22 -29.25
N GLU A 68 6.09 -7.38 -29.73
CA GLU A 68 6.30 -8.55 -28.87
C GLU A 68 7.52 -8.38 -27.95
N ASP A 69 8.62 -7.86 -28.47
CA ASP A 69 9.82 -7.59 -27.68
C ASP A 69 9.58 -6.45 -26.68
N ALA A 70 8.80 -5.43 -27.06
CA ALA A 70 8.36 -4.39 -26.14
C ALA A 70 7.51 -4.96 -24.99
N ASP A 71 6.49 -5.78 -25.30
CA ASP A 71 5.64 -6.42 -24.28
C ASP A 71 6.44 -7.31 -23.32
N ARG A 72 7.38 -8.11 -23.85
CA ARG A 72 8.30 -8.91 -23.04
C ARG A 72 9.16 -8.02 -22.15
N PHE A 73 9.71 -6.92 -22.67
CA PHE A 73 10.50 -5.98 -21.87
C PHE A 73 9.66 -5.32 -20.76
N HIS A 74 8.40 -4.97 -21.07
CA HIS A 74 7.50 -4.32 -20.13
C HIS A 74 7.07 -5.23 -18.98
N HIS A 75 6.80 -6.52 -19.25
CA HIS A 75 6.02 -7.36 -18.33
C HIS A 75 6.61 -8.73 -18.02
N LYS A 76 7.69 -9.17 -18.68
CA LYS A 76 8.30 -10.45 -18.36
C LYS A 76 9.06 -10.36 -17.04
N ALA A 77 8.70 -11.22 -16.09
CA ALA A 77 9.34 -11.23 -14.79
C ALA A 77 10.83 -11.60 -14.87
N GLN A 78 11.66 -10.87 -14.12
CA GLN A 78 13.12 -11.04 -14.09
C GLN A 78 13.57 -11.67 -12.76
N GLY A 79 12.75 -12.58 -12.20
CA GLY A 79 12.93 -13.10 -10.84
C GLY A 79 12.74 -12.04 -9.75
N THR A 80 12.09 -10.93 -10.10
CA THR A 80 11.95 -9.77 -9.22
C THR A 80 10.75 -9.92 -8.29
N GLN A 81 11.03 -9.89 -6.98
CA GLN A 81 10.07 -9.76 -5.89
C GLN A 81 10.29 -8.41 -5.19
N THR A 82 10.21 -7.33 -5.96
CA THR A 82 10.49 -5.98 -5.44
C THR A 82 9.34 -5.44 -4.60
N LEU A 83 8.12 -5.97 -4.76
CA LEU A 83 7.00 -5.67 -3.90
C LEU A 83 6.76 -6.84 -2.93
N PRO A 84 6.74 -6.60 -1.61
CA PRO A 84 6.74 -7.64 -0.59
C PRO A 84 5.34 -8.21 -0.29
N ILE A 85 4.50 -8.44 -1.30
CA ILE A 85 3.15 -8.99 -1.13
C ILE A 85 2.73 -9.96 -2.25
N PRO A 86 1.77 -10.87 -2.00
CA PRO A 86 1.17 -11.70 -3.04
C PRO A 86 0.49 -10.84 -4.11
N LEU A 87 0.52 -11.32 -5.36
CA LEU A 87 -0.18 -10.70 -6.48
C LEU A 87 -1.69 -10.61 -6.22
N SER A 88 -2.29 -11.67 -5.68
CA SER A 88 -3.72 -11.68 -5.31
C SER A 88 -4.05 -10.57 -4.32
N TRP A 89 -3.15 -10.27 -3.37
CA TRP A 89 -3.33 -9.19 -2.42
C TRP A 89 -3.17 -7.82 -3.08
N PHE A 90 -2.17 -7.64 -3.93
CA PHE A 90 -1.97 -6.40 -4.68
C PHE A 90 -3.19 -6.04 -5.52
N LEU A 91 -3.73 -7.03 -6.22
CA LEU A 91 -4.97 -6.90 -6.97
C LEU A 91 -6.17 -6.68 -6.04
N ALA A 92 -6.16 -7.27 -4.83
CA ALA A 92 -7.20 -7.20 -3.80
C ALA A 92 -7.25 -5.94 -2.94
N LEU A 93 -6.19 -5.14 -2.90
CA LEU A 93 -6.14 -3.97 -2.04
C LEU A 93 -7.00 -2.83 -2.60
N GLU A 94 -7.61 -2.09 -1.68
CA GLU A 94 -8.17 -0.78 -1.99
C GLU A 94 -7.08 0.27 -1.84
N ALA A 95 -7.09 1.28 -2.70
CA ALA A 95 -6.25 2.46 -2.55
C ALA A 95 -6.44 3.08 -1.14
N PRO A 96 -5.39 3.57 -0.49
CA PRO A 96 -5.48 4.18 0.82
C PRO A 96 -6.41 5.40 0.81
N GLN A 97 -7.10 5.61 1.92
CA GLN A 97 -7.89 6.80 2.16
C GLN A 97 -7.00 7.90 2.75
N ASN A 98 -7.22 9.15 2.34
CA ASN A 98 -6.50 10.28 2.92
C ASN A 98 -6.82 10.48 4.41
N SER A 99 -8.05 10.12 4.82
CA SER A 99 -8.44 10.11 6.23
C SER A 99 -8.57 8.67 6.73
N PRO A 100 -7.74 8.23 7.69
CA PRO A 100 -7.88 6.91 8.31
C PRO A 100 -9.26 6.69 8.95
N PHE A 101 -9.91 7.76 9.42
CA PHE A 101 -11.26 7.68 10.02
C PHE A 101 -12.37 7.42 9.00
N ALA A 102 -12.13 7.71 7.72
CA ALA A 102 -13.08 7.44 6.64
C ALA A 102 -13.06 5.97 6.19
N MET A 103 -12.01 5.23 6.55
CA MET A 103 -11.78 3.83 6.19
C MET A 103 -12.98 2.90 6.44
N PRO A 104 -13.69 2.97 7.58
CA PRO A 104 -14.83 2.08 7.83
C PRO A 104 -16.04 2.35 6.94
N PHE A 105 -16.20 3.58 6.44
CA PHE A 105 -17.44 4.08 5.89
C PHE A 105 -17.43 4.19 4.37
N PHE A 106 -16.25 4.35 3.76
CA PHE A 106 -16.11 4.56 2.32
C PHE A 106 -15.26 3.48 1.66
N GLU A 107 -15.65 3.13 0.45
CA GLU A 107 -14.86 2.28 -0.45
C GLU A 107 -14.05 3.16 -1.40
N ARG A 108 -12.87 2.66 -1.80
CA ARG A 108 -12.00 3.31 -2.78
C ARG A 108 -11.81 2.41 -3.99
N GLU A 109 -11.31 2.99 -5.08
CA GLU A 109 -10.78 2.24 -6.21
C GLU A 109 -9.69 1.24 -5.77
N ARG A 110 -9.38 0.27 -6.64
CA ARG A 110 -8.37 -0.74 -6.34
C ARG A 110 -7.00 -0.10 -6.37
N PHE A 111 -6.09 -0.57 -5.52
CA PHE A 111 -4.71 -0.13 -5.55
C PHE A 111 -4.07 -0.41 -6.91
N ALA A 112 -4.38 -1.57 -7.49
CA ALA A 112 -3.89 -2.00 -8.79
C ALA A 112 -4.60 -1.34 -10.00
N ASP A 113 -5.63 -0.50 -9.78
CA ASP A 113 -6.31 0.17 -10.89
C ASP A 113 -5.37 1.15 -11.58
N ASN A 114 -5.37 1.15 -12.92
CA ASN A 114 -4.58 2.08 -13.72
C ASN A 114 -4.80 3.54 -13.27
N ARG A 115 -6.04 3.95 -12.95
CA ARG A 115 -6.32 5.31 -12.47
C ARG A 115 -5.49 5.68 -11.22
N TYR A 116 -5.25 4.73 -10.32
CA TYR A 116 -4.44 4.95 -9.13
C TYR A 116 -2.95 4.82 -9.44
N LEU A 117 -2.53 3.77 -10.15
CA LEU A 117 -1.12 3.52 -10.44
C LEU A 117 -0.47 4.56 -11.36
N LEU A 118 -1.23 5.16 -12.29
CA LEU A 118 -0.72 6.22 -13.16
C LEU A 118 -0.29 7.49 -12.38
N ARG A 119 -0.77 7.68 -11.15
CA ARG A 119 -0.38 8.80 -10.27
C ARG A 119 1.07 8.71 -9.81
N PHE A 120 1.67 7.51 -9.86
CA PHE A 120 3.09 7.29 -9.57
C PHE A 120 3.98 7.40 -10.81
N GLY A 121 3.48 7.89 -11.94
CA GLY A 121 4.28 8.08 -13.16
C GLY A 121 4.39 6.85 -14.06
N PHE A 122 3.67 5.76 -13.76
CA PHE A 122 3.58 4.60 -14.64
C PHE A 122 2.85 4.92 -15.95
N ILE A 123 2.97 4.02 -16.93
CA ILE A 123 2.35 4.10 -18.25
C ILE A 123 1.35 2.97 -18.40
N LYS A 124 0.14 3.28 -18.89
CA LYS A 124 -0.92 2.29 -19.06
C LYS A 124 -0.45 1.23 -20.07
N SER A 125 -0.74 -0.03 -19.78
CA SER A 125 -0.52 -1.15 -20.70
C SER A 125 -1.82 -1.91 -20.95
N ALA A 126 -1.89 -2.57 -22.10
CA ALA A 126 -2.99 -3.47 -22.43
C ALA A 126 -2.75 -4.85 -21.81
N LYS A 127 -3.80 -5.67 -21.80
CA LYS A 127 -3.65 -7.09 -21.48
C LYS A 127 -2.88 -7.79 -22.60
N SER A 128 -1.98 -8.69 -22.23
CA SER A 128 -1.18 -9.51 -23.13
C SER A 128 -0.87 -10.86 -22.49
N GLU A 129 -0.14 -11.72 -23.20
CA GLU A 129 0.36 -12.98 -22.64
C GLU A 129 1.27 -12.76 -21.43
N ASN A 130 2.08 -11.70 -21.43
CA ASN A 130 2.94 -11.36 -20.28
C ASN A 130 2.22 -10.51 -19.22
N ASN A 131 1.00 -10.03 -19.49
CA ASN A 131 0.25 -9.11 -18.63
C ASN A 131 -1.26 -9.42 -18.60
N GLU A 132 -1.64 -10.56 -18.02
CA GLU A 132 -3.04 -11.02 -17.95
C GLU A 132 -3.99 -10.02 -17.25
N TYR A 133 -3.43 -9.22 -16.34
CA TYR A 133 -4.16 -8.28 -15.50
C TYR A 133 -4.22 -6.86 -16.06
N GLY A 134 -3.48 -6.54 -17.13
CA GLY A 134 -3.44 -5.20 -17.71
C GLY A 134 -2.82 -4.16 -16.76
N LEU A 135 -1.83 -4.60 -15.96
CA LEU A 135 -1.06 -3.72 -15.09
C LEU A 135 -0.21 -2.75 -15.92
N PRO A 136 0.14 -1.57 -15.39
CA PRO A 136 0.99 -0.61 -16.11
C PRO A 136 2.34 -1.22 -16.52
N ILE A 137 2.96 -0.63 -17.55
CA ILE A 137 4.33 -0.95 -17.98
C ILE A 137 5.26 -0.93 -16.76
N GLY A 138 6.06 -1.99 -16.61
CA GLY A 138 6.99 -2.11 -15.49
C GLY A 138 6.51 -3.06 -14.39
N PHE A 139 5.28 -3.58 -14.43
CA PHE A 139 4.82 -4.60 -13.50
C PHE A 139 4.93 -6.00 -14.09
N ALA A 140 5.32 -6.96 -13.25
CA ALA A 140 5.34 -8.39 -13.55
C ALA A 140 5.00 -9.22 -12.30
N TYR A 141 4.87 -10.53 -12.48
CA TYR A 141 4.66 -11.46 -11.36
C TYR A 141 5.45 -12.75 -11.55
N SER A 142 5.92 -13.31 -10.43
CA SER A 142 6.67 -14.55 -10.40
C SER A 142 5.96 -15.56 -9.49
N PRO A 143 5.62 -16.77 -9.99
CA PRO A 143 5.02 -17.81 -9.17
C PRO A 143 6.03 -18.45 -8.20
N PHE A 144 5.53 -19.12 -7.16
CA PHE A 144 6.31 -19.92 -6.20
C PHE A 144 7.45 -19.18 -5.47
N GLN A 145 7.23 -17.91 -5.13
CA GLN A 145 8.21 -17.08 -4.42
C GLN A 145 8.04 -17.14 -2.91
N SER A 146 9.14 -16.98 -2.18
CA SER A 146 9.13 -16.85 -0.72
C SER A 146 8.89 -15.39 -0.32
N ILE A 147 7.74 -15.10 0.30
CA ILE A 147 7.38 -13.74 0.68
C ILE A 147 7.62 -13.56 2.18
N ARG A 148 8.50 -12.62 2.54
CA ARG A 148 8.83 -12.33 3.94
C ARG A 148 7.56 -11.94 4.70
N GLY A 149 7.32 -12.59 5.84
CA GLY A 149 6.09 -12.43 6.63
C GLY A 149 5.00 -13.45 6.29
N LEU A 150 5.18 -14.26 5.25
CA LEU A 150 4.32 -15.41 4.92
C LEU A 150 5.06 -16.73 5.14
N ALA A 151 4.37 -17.70 5.74
CA ALA A 151 4.91 -19.05 5.96
C ALA A 151 4.83 -19.95 4.72
N ARG A 152 4.13 -19.50 3.67
CA ARG A 152 3.91 -20.24 2.43
C ARG A 152 4.48 -19.49 1.24
N LYS A 153 4.84 -20.24 0.19
CA LYS A 153 5.17 -19.66 -1.11
C LYS A 153 3.89 -19.19 -1.81
N ASP A 154 3.99 -18.10 -2.57
CA ASP A 154 2.86 -17.55 -3.34
C ASP A 154 3.37 -16.93 -4.66
N THR A 155 2.47 -16.48 -5.51
CA THR A 155 2.80 -15.64 -6.66
C THR A 155 3.07 -14.23 -6.17
N ALA A 156 4.29 -13.75 -6.31
CA ALA A 156 4.66 -12.41 -5.90
C ALA A 156 4.56 -11.43 -7.08
N VAL A 157 4.09 -10.21 -6.78
CA VAL A 157 4.15 -9.09 -7.72
C VAL A 157 5.50 -8.38 -7.58
N GLY A 158 6.01 -7.84 -8.68
CA GLY A 158 7.26 -7.12 -8.71
C GLY A 158 7.32 -6.13 -9.85
N LEU A 159 8.47 -5.47 -9.95
CA LEU A 159 8.79 -4.52 -10.99
C LEU A 159 9.82 -5.13 -11.95
N THR A 160 9.70 -4.82 -13.23
CA THR A 160 10.69 -5.13 -14.27
C THR A 160 11.63 -3.94 -14.49
N CYS A 161 12.69 -4.13 -15.29
CA CYS A 161 13.53 -3.02 -15.75
C CYS A 161 12.72 -1.86 -16.35
N ALA A 162 11.61 -2.14 -17.04
CA ALA A 162 10.78 -1.13 -17.69
C ALA A 162 10.13 -0.15 -16.70
N ALA A 163 9.99 -0.50 -15.41
CA ALA A 163 9.53 0.44 -14.39
C ALA A 163 10.46 1.66 -14.25
N CYS A 164 11.75 1.50 -14.57
CA CYS A 164 12.77 2.55 -14.53
C CYS A 164 13.29 2.94 -15.92
N HIS A 165 13.19 2.05 -16.91
CA HIS A 165 13.77 2.16 -18.25
C HIS A 165 12.74 2.22 -19.38
N THR A 166 11.51 2.64 -19.09
CA THR A 166 10.55 3.08 -20.11
C THR A 166 10.05 4.48 -19.77
N GLY A 167 10.42 5.44 -20.62
CA GLY A 167 10.08 6.84 -20.48
C GLY A 167 8.78 7.21 -21.16
N GLN A 168 8.33 8.44 -20.93
CA GLN A 168 7.17 9.01 -21.61
C GLN A 168 7.32 10.52 -21.83
N LEU A 169 6.73 11.00 -22.93
CA LEU A 169 6.51 12.42 -23.19
C LEU A 169 5.02 12.66 -23.43
N ILE A 170 4.45 13.67 -22.78
CA ILE A 170 3.06 14.05 -22.98
C ILE A 170 3.03 15.36 -23.75
N PHE A 171 2.46 15.34 -24.95
CA PHE A 171 2.35 16.53 -25.81
C PHE A 171 1.04 16.49 -26.59
N LYS A 172 0.30 17.61 -26.57
CA LYS A 172 -1.01 17.76 -27.26
C LYS A 172 -1.96 16.58 -27.01
N ASP A 173 -2.15 16.22 -25.74
CA ASP A 173 -3.05 15.15 -25.30
C ASP A 173 -2.68 13.73 -25.81
N LYS A 174 -1.43 13.53 -26.24
CA LYS A 174 -0.87 12.23 -26.59
C LYS A 174 0.28 11.88 -25.68
N ARG A 175 0.38 10.60 -25.33
CA ARG A 175 1.53 10.03 -24.61
C ARG A 175 2.41 9.27 -25.57
N TYR A 176 3.63 9.75 -25.77
CA TYR A 176 4.66 9.06 -26.54
C TYR A 176 5.48 8.18 -25.60
N VAL A 177 5.51 6.87 -25.86
CA VAL A 177 6.30 5.90 -25.07
C VAL A 177 7.71 5.83 -25.62
N ILE A 178 8.70 5.99 -24.75
CA ILE A 178 10.12 6.01 -25.10
C ILE A 178 10.77 4.74 -24.51
N GLU A 179 11.07 3.77 -25.37
CA GLU A 179 11.66 2.50 -24.94
C GLU A 179 13.14 2.70 -24.57
N GLY A 180 13.57 2.16 -23.43
CA GLY A 180 14.91 2.39 -22.89
C GLY A 180 15.14 3.79 -22.29
N GLY A 181 14.16 4.68 -22.39
CA GLY A 181 14.22 6.03 -21.82
C GLY A 181 14.08 6.05 -20.29
N PRO A 182 14.53 7.14 -19.62
CA PRO A 182 14.36 7.27 -18.17
C PRO A 182 12.87 7.38 -17.82
N ALA A 183 12.41 6.51 -16.92
CA ALA A 183 11.04 6.57 -16.42
C ALA A 183 10.82 7.80 -15.53
N VAL A 184 9.57 8.25 -15.49
CA VAL A 184 9.14 9.31 -14.58
C VAL A 184 8.54 8.74 -13.29
N THR A 185 8.70 7.44 -13.04
CA THR A 185 8.07 6.72 -11.93
C THR A 185 8.61 7.14 -10.56
N ASP A 186 7.74 7.16 -9.55
CA ASP A 186 8.10 7.41 -8.16
C ASP A 186 7.84 6.16 -7.31
N LEU A 187 8.90 5.36 -7.12
CA LEU A 187 8.84 4.10 -6.39
C LEU A 187 8.77 4.29 -4.86
N GLY A 188 9.25 5.43 -4.36
CA GLY A 188 9.16 5.80 -2.94
C GLY A 188 7.71 6.04 -2.56
N GLN A 189 7.01 6.87 -3.34
CA GLN A 189 5.58 7.10 -3.15
C GLN A 189 4.74 5.85 -3.40
N LEU A 190 5.08 5.00 -4.39
CA LEU A 190 4.42 3.70 -4.58
C LEU A 190 4.52 2.85 -3.31
N THR A 191 5.73 2.75 -2.74
CA THR A 191 6.00 1.97 -1.54
C THR A 191 5.24 2.52 -0.33
N ASN A 192 5.23 3.85 -0.14
CA ASN A 192 4.52 4.51 0.95
C ASN A 192 3.00 4.32 0.82
N ALA A 193 2.45 4.47 -0.38
CA ALA A 193 1.03 4.23 -0.64
C ALA A 193 0.64 2.76 -0.41
N LEU A 194 1.50 1.81 -0.81
CA LEU A 194 1.25 0.39 -0.58
C LEU A 194 1.27 0.06 0.92
N ARG A 195 2.23 0.62 1.66
CA ARG A 195 2.31 0.49 3.13
C ARG A 195 1.05 1.03 3.79
N ALA A 196 0.60 2.22 3.41
CA ALA A 196 -0.64 2.81 3.92
C ALA A 196 -1.87 1.93 3.57
N ALA A 197 -1.96 1.40 2.35
CA ALA A 197 -3.06 0.50 1.95
C ALA A 197 -3.12 -0.77 2.80
N LEU A 198 -1.96 -1.41 3.04
CA LEU A 198 -1.84 -2.60 3.89
C LEU A 198 -2.17 -2.27 5.35
N ALA A 199 -1.60 -1.19 5.90
CA ALA A 199 -1.83 -0.76 7.27
C ALA A 199 -3.31 -0.42 7.53
N GLN A 200 -3.95 0.30 6.60
CA GLN A 200 -5.38 0.58 6.67
C GLN A 200 -6.21 -0.71 6.60
N THR A 201 -5.85 -1.64 5.73
CA THR A 201 -6.54 -2.93 5.63
C THR A 201 -6.39 -3.77 6.90
N ALA A 202 -5.21 -3.80 7.50
CA ALA A 202 -4.95 -4.54 8.74
C ALA A 202 -5.61 -3.89 9.96
N LEU A 203 -5.62 -2.56 10.03
CA LEU A 203 -6.37 -1.85 11.08
C LEU A 203 -7.86 -2.16 10.99
N SER A 204 -8.43 -2.17 9.77
CA SER A 204 -9.83 -2.57 9.56
C SER A 204 -10.11 -3.98 10.10
N ALA A 205 -9.17 -4.93 9.94
CA ALA A 205 -9.33 -6.29 10.46
C ALA A 205 -9.47 -6.35 11.99
N LYS A 206 -8.91 -5.36 12.69
CA LYS A 206 -8.87 -5.27 14.17
C LYS A 206 -10.05 -4.49 14.76
N LEU A 207 -10.83 -3.78 13.94
CA LEU A 207 -11.97 -2.97 14.41
C LEU A 207 -13.25 -3.81 14.49
N PRO A 208 -13.80 -4.07 15.70
CA PRO A 208 -15.07 -4.77 15.84
C PRO A 208 -16.19 -3.98 15.16
N PHE A 209 -17.06 -4.66 14.42
CA PHE A 209 -18.23 -4.09 13.72
C PHE A 209 -17.91 -3.12 12.56
N PHE A 210 -16.64 -2.77 12.32
CA PHE A 210 -16.18 -1.80 11.31
C PHE A 210 -15.07 -2.37 10.40
N ASP A 211 -15.11 -3.69 10.16
CA ASP A 211 -14.13 -4.42 9.36
C ASP A 211 -14.40 -4.40 7.84
N GLY A 212 -15.22 -3.46 7.36
CA GLY A 212 -15.74 -3.44 5.99
C GLY A 212 -14.66 -3.53 4.91
N ARG A 213 -13.56 -2.77 5.06
CA ARG A 213 -12.42 -2.80 4.14
C ARG A 213 -11.72 -4.16 4.16
N PHE A 214 -11.38 -4.67 5.35
CA PHE A 214 -10.74 -5.99 5.47
C PHE A 214 -11.64 -7.10 4.93
N ARG A 215 -12.95 -7.03 5.19
CA ARG A 215 -13.93 -8.00 4.69
C ARG A 215 -14.01 -8.01 3.17
N ARG A 216 -14.03 -6.84 2.52
CA ARG A 216 -13.98 -6.74 1.05
C ARG A 216 -12.65 -7.27 0.50
N PHE A 217 -11.53 -6.94 1.13
CA PHE A 217 -10.21 -7.51 0.81
C PHE A 217 -10.22 -9.04 0.91
N ALA A 218 -10.64 -9.59 2.05
CA ALA A 218 -10.67 -11.03 2.30
C ALA A 218 -11.56 -11.79 1.32
N LYS A 219 -12.74 -11.27 0.99
CA LYS A 219 -13.62 -11.88 -0.02
C LYS A 219 -12.96 -11.96 -1.40
N ARG A 220 -12.17 -10.96 -1.78
CA ARG A 220 -11.50 -10.90 -3.08
C ARG A 220 -10.22 -11.72 -3.13
N VAL A 221 -9.53 -11.91 -2.00
CA VAL A 221 -8.33 -12.77 -1.92
C VAL A 221 -8.71 -14.24 -1.82
N LEU A 222 -9.71 -14.57 -0.99
CA LEU A 222 -10.07 -15.95 -0.68
C LEU A 222 -11.08 -16.52 -1.67
N GLU A 223 -11.87 -15.67 -2.32
CA GLU A 223 -12.90 -16.06 -3.29
C GLU A 223 -13.79 -17.21 -2.77
N THR A 224 -13.70 -18.40 -3.37
CA THR A 224 -14.47 -19.60 -2.98
C THR A 224 -14.07 -20.16 -1.62
N GLU A 225 -12.85 -19.89 -1.15
CA GLU A 225 -12.32 -20.33 0.16
C GLU A 225 -12.72 -19.38 1.30
N TYR A 226 -13.57 -18.38 1.04
CA TYR A 226 -13.97 -17.41 2.05
C TYR A 226 -14.83 -18.07 3.15
N SER A 227 -14.29 -18.08 4.37
CA SER A 227 -14.95 -18.54 5.60
C SER A 227 -14.47 -17.71 6.79
N ASP A 228 -15.10 -17.83 7.96
CA ASP A 228 -14.62 -17.15 9.17
C ASP A 228 -13.21 -17.61 9.58
N LEU A 229 -12.91 -18.90 9.40
CA LEU A 229 -11.59 -19.46 9.72
C LEU A 229 -10.51 -18.91 8.79
N THR A 230 -10.73 -18.97 7.48
CA THR A 230 -9.77 -18.49 6.48
C THR A 230 -9.60 -16.98 6.54
N ARG A 231 -10.65 -16.23 6.90
CA ARG A 231 -10.57 -14.79 7.18
C ARG A 231 -9.66 -14.47 8.36
N VAL A 232 -9.78 -15.20 9.47
CA VAL A 232 -8.88 -15.02 10.64
C VAL A 232 -7.44 -15.39 10.27
N GLN A 233 -7.24 -16.47 9.51
CA GLN A 233 -5.91 -16.86 9.03
C GLN A 233 -5.30 -15.78 8.13
N LEU A 234 -6.07 -15.22 7.19
CA LEU A 234 -5.63 -14.14 6.32
C LEU A 234 -5.25 -12.88 7.12
N SER A 235 -5.98 -12.56 8.20
CA SER A 235 -5.62 -11.45 9.08
C SER A 235 -4.25 -11.65 9.73
N LYS A 236 -3.93 -12.88 10.16
CA LYS A 236 -2.63 -13.22 10.73
C LYS A 236 -1.51 -13.14 9.70
N GLU A 237 -1.75 -13.63 8.49
CA GLU A 237 -0.81 -13.49 7.37
C GLU A 237 -0.54 -12.01 7.08
N LEU A 238 -1.57 -11.17 7.11
CA LEU A 238 -1.44 -9.73 6.88
C LEU A 238 -0.62 -9.03 7.97
N ASP A 239 -0.82 -9.42 9.24
CA ASP A 239 0.03 -8.96 10.34
C ASP A 239 1.49 -9.41 10.16
N GLY A 240 1.72 -10.63 9.66
CA GLY A 240 3.06 -11.15 9.37
C GLY A 240 3.81 -10.34 8.31
N ILE A 241 3.13 -10.00 7.21
CA ILE A 241 3.69 -9.10 6.19
C ILE A 241 3.98 -7.72 6.79
N LEU A 242 3.04 -7.11 7.51
CA LEU A 242 3.26 -5.79 8.09
C LEU A 242 4.44 -5.77 9.07
N GLY A 243 4.58 -6.79 9.92
CA GLY A 243 5.74 -6.95 10.80
C GLY A 243 7.04 -6.99 10.00
N ALA A 244 7.07 -7.79 8.92
CA ALA A 244 8.23 -7.87 8.03
C ALA A 244 8.58 -6.54 7.33
N LEU A 245 7.62 -5.65 7.11
CA LEU A 245 7.84 -4.30 6.55
C LEU A 245 8.40 -3.32 7.58
N VAL A 246 7.95 -3.41 8.83
CA VAL A 246 8.45 -2.57 9.93
C VAL A 246 9.88 -2.97 10.32
N ASP A 247 10.21 -4.26 10.25
CA ASP A 247 11.55 -4.79 10.56
C ASP A 247 12.61 -4.49 9.47
N GLN A 248 12.26 -3.77 8.41
CA GLN A 248 13.24 -3.36 7.41
C GLN A 248 14.10 -2.23 7.98
N PRO A 249 15.45 -2.35 7.97
CA PRO A 249 16.33 -1.28 8.43
C PRO A 249 16.03 0.03 7.69
N ALA A 250 15.96 1.12 8.45
CA ALA A 250 15.82 2.45 7.89
C ALA A 250 16.99 2.72 6.92
N GLY A 251 16.67 3.08 5.69
CA GLY A 251 17.66 3.49 4.69
C GLY A 251 18.24 4.86 5.03
N ILE A 252 19.27 5.25 4.28
CA ILE A 252 19.74 6.64 4.27
C ILE A 252 18.61 7.51 3.68
N ASP A 253 18.29 8.61 4.36
CA ASP A 253 17.28 9.55 3.89
C ASP A 253 17.82 10.30 2.66
N VAL A 254 17.37 9.86 1.47
CA VAL A 254 17.64 10.51 0.19
C VAL A 254 16.29 10.94 -0.36
N THR A 255 16.17 12.23 -0.72
CA THR A 255 14.93 12.76 -1.31
C THR A 255 14.75 12.22 -2.73
N GLU A 256 14.07 11.10 -2.88
CA GLU A 256 13.61 10.59 -4.17
C GLU A 256 12.36 11.35 -4.65
N GLY A 257 11.97 11.13 -5.91
CA GLY A 257 10.74 11.69 -6.46
C GLY A 257 10.49 11.24 -7.89
N PHE A 258 9.46 11.79 -8.53
CA PHE A 258 9.27 11.64 -9.98
C PHE A 258 10.56 11.99 -10.71
N THR A 259 10.99 11.13 -11.65
CA THR A 259 12.24 11.27 -12.45
C THR A 259 13.56 11.16 -11.66
N ARG A 260 13.52 10.92 -10.34
CA ARG A 260 14.73 10.86 -9.49
C ARG A 260 14.67 9.67 -8.53
N LEU A 261 15.53 8.67 -8.77
CA LEU A 261 15.67 7.48 -7.92
C LEU A 261 17.14 7.23 -7.59
N ASP A 262 17.46 6.93 -6.33
CA ASP A 262 18.80 6.50 -5.92
C ASP A 262 18.96 4.97 -6.11
N ALA A 263 18.95 4.56 -7.37
CA ALA A 263 18.95 3.15 -7.75
C ALA A 263 20.17 2.39 -7.19
N LEU A 264 21.35 3.03 -7.16
CA LEU A 264 22.59 2.40 -6.71
C LEU A 264 22.56 2.07 -5.23
N ASN A 265 22.15 3.02 -4.39
CA ASN A 265 22.03 2.79 -2.96
C ASN A 265 20.92 1.78 -2.65
N ARG A 266 19.80 1.82 -3.37
CA ARG A 266 18.71 0.84 -3.25
C ARG A 266 19.19 -0.59 -3.55
N ILE A 267 19.89 -0.79 -4.66
CA ILE A 267 20.43 -2.10 -5.04
C ILE A 267 21.49 -2.55 -4.03
N GLY A 268 22.40 -1.66 -3.64
CA GLY A 268 23.41 -1.94 -2.62
C GLY A 268 22.79 -2.38 -1.29
N ASN A 269 21.80 -1.66 -0.78
CA ASN A 269 21.11 -1.99 0.46
C ASN A 269 20.35 -3.33 0.37
N GLN A 270 19.73 -3.61 -0.79
CA GLN A 270 19.07 -4.90 -1.00
C GLN A 270 20.08 -6.06 -0.88
N VAL A 271 21.19 -6.00 -1.61
CA VAL A 271 22.19 -7.07 -1.66
C VAL A 271 22.95 -7.20 -0.33
N PHE A 272 23.43 -6.08 0.23
CA PHE A 272 24.36 -6.12 1.36
C PHE A 272 23.67 -6.13 2.74
N ALA A 273 22.45 -5.58 2.86
CA ALA A 273 21.77 -5.43 4.15
C ALA A 273 20.49 -6.28 4.30
N LEU A 274 19.77 -6.56 3.22
CA LEU A 274 18.46 -7.24 3.27
C LEU A 274 18.53 -8.72 2.88
N ASP A 275 19.19 -9.05 1.77
CA ASP A 275 19.22 -10.44 1.26
C ASP A 275 19.99 -11.37 2.19
N ASN A 276 21.00 -10.87 2.90
CA ASN A 276 21.72 -11.61 3.94
C ASN A 276 20.84 -12.00 5.15
N LYS A 277 19.62 -11.47 5.25
CA LYS A 277 18.66 -11.75 6.33
C LYS A 277 17.45 -12.57 5.87
N ARG A 278 17.42 -13.02 4.60
CA ARG A 278 16.33 -13.81 4.02
C ARG A 278 16.54 -15.31 4.20
#